data_AF-A0A0U2V342-F1
#
_entry.id   AF-A0A0U2V342-F1
#
_cell.length_a   1.000
_cell.length_b   1.000
_cell.length_c   1.000
_cell.angle_alpha   90.00
_cell.angle_beta   90.00
_cell.angle_gamma   90.00
#
_symmetry.space_group_name_H-M   'P 1'
#
loop_
_entity.id
_entity.type
_entity.pdbx_description
1 polymer ?
#
loop_
_entity_poly.entity_id
_entity_poly.type
_entity_poly.pdbx_seq_one_letter_code
_entity_poly.pdbx_strand_id
1 'polypeptide(L)'
;MNFRFIGRLAAGAAVIGTAYMLFLYMAGTSTDSDAVKWPHSQVVLTVFATPPAEVEDIATNAFTRHLEQRLNIRFQFVQVSAEAQRERKAALLAGGDGPDVFLTGNLTPDEQIRYGMQGKLRPLNALIDRYAPQIRQRFADNPQLKKWITAPDGNIYALPSVNECFHCWYSQKLWINAEWLERLGLKVPQTTDELYRVLQAFKLQDPNGNGKADEVPLTGAADGWRVDVTAFLMSAFIYYSGEDYFVIENGKVSLSAIRPEWRDGLSYIRRLFREGLIDPAAFTQTVDGMVQLARSPEANRIGSLTAGHIRMAFAGPAETRHQAYITVPPLTGPDGYSAAGYFNRGEYGQFAITNKASEEEAEAAIRLADYLYGEEAAVLNEFGPENLWWRRGAPGEQDEHGRPARYAVRPEFWEVSVQNEGWSQMGILYRSRDYRESWAVPDDPYSLAGYEHRLYTETKLHYEGREPAEVMPLHLFMEPEAAAEAERLRTSIHGAVRDATVAFITGHRRLETEWDAYVREIKELKADRFIELYQTAYDDYRAR
;
A
#
# COMPACT_ATOMS: atom_id res chain seq x y z
N MET A 1 -7.25 -67.03 15.97
CA MET A 1 -7.89 -68.33 16.25
C MET A 1 -8.74 -68.16 17.50
N ASN A 2 -10.05 -68.17 17.27
CA ASN A 2 -11.15 -68.60 18.14
C ASN A 2 -11.33 -68.17 19.62
N PHE A 3 -12.45 -67.45 19.82
CA PHE A 3 -13.62 -67.79 20.65
C PHE A 3 -13.62 -67.59 22.20
N ARG A 4 -14.48 -66.63 22.59
CA ARG A 4 -15.73 -66.80 23.38
C ARG A 4 -15.70 -67.20 24.88
N PHE A 5 -16.11 -66.21 25.71
CA PHE A 5 -17.44 -66.08 26.37
C PHE A 5 -17.78 -66.85 27.68
N ILE A 6 -18.50 -66.11 28.55
CA ILE A 6 -19.53 -66.47 29.55
C ILE A 6 -19.09 -66.66 31.02
N GLY A 7 -19.69 -65.88 31.93
CA GLY A 7 -20.31 -66.49 33.13
C GLY A 7 -20.46 -65.68 34.43
N ARG A 8 -21.57 -64.93 34.55
CA ARG A 8 -22.52 -64.84 35.71
C ARG A 8 -22.14 -64.19 37.07
N LEU A 9 -22.80 -63.04 37.31
CA LEU A 9 -23.70 -62.66 38.43
C LEU A 9 -23.73 -63.47 39.75
N ALA A 10 -23.57 -62.77 40.89
CA ALA A 10 -24.63 -62.63 41.92
C ALA A 10 -24.30 -61.55 42.99
N ALA A 11 -25.39 -60.94 43.49
CA ALA A 11 -25.54 -59.75 44.34
C ALA A 11 -24.91 -59.75 45.74
N GLY A 12 -24.65 -58.53 46.24
CA GLY A 12 -24.46 -58.20 47.66
C GLY A 12 -24.13 -56.72 47.88
N ALA A 13 -25.16 -55.89 48.10
CA ALA A 13 -25.02 -54.45 48.29
C ALA A 13 -24.64 -54.08 49.74
N ALA A 14 -23.68 -53.17 49.90
CA ALA A 14 -23.56 -52.29 51.07
C ALA A 14 -22.90 -50.95 50.64
N VAL A 15 -23.52 -49.88 51.09
CA VAL A 15 -23.38 -48.47 50.72
C VAL A 15 -22.08 -47.86 51.26
N ILE A 16 -21.41 -47.00 50.47
CA ILE A 16 -20.75 -45.73 50.89
C ILE A 16 -20.33 -44.94 49.62
N GLY A 17 -20.82 -43.69 49.53
CA GLY A 17 -20.10 -42.52 48.98
C GLY A 17 -19.67 -42.52 47.51
N THR A 18 -20.53 -42.01 46.65
CA THR A 18 -20.25 -41.70 45.23
C THR A 18 -19.29 -40.52 45.05
N ALA A 19 -18.15 -40.75 44.40
CA ALA A 19 -17.43 -39.75 43.60
C ALA A 19 -16.64 -40.46 42.49
N TYR A 20 -17.22 -40.54 41.29
CA TYR A 20 -16.47 -40.80 40.06
C TYR A 20 -17.02 -39.86 38.97
N MET A 21 -16.16 -38.95 38.52
CA MET A 21 -16.37 -38.14 37.32
C MET A 21 -16.49 -39.07 36.11
N LEU A 22 -17.60 -38.96 35.39
CA LEU A 22 -17.73 -39.46 34.03
C LEU A 22 -17.33 -38.30 33.09
N PHE A 23 -16.27 -38.50 32.32
CA PHE A 23 -15.94 -37.67 31.16
C PHE A 23 -17.06 -37.84 30.11
N LEU A 24 -17.84 -36.79 29.90
CA LEU A 24 -18.77 -36.68 28.78
C LEU A 24 -18.33 -35.48 27.93
N TYR A 25 -17.91 -35.84 26.72
CA TYR A 25 -17.60 -34.98 25.60
C TYR A 25 -18.85 -34.13 25.29
N MET A 26 -18.80 -32.83 25.60
CA MET A 26 -19.73 -31.85 25.07
C MET A 26 -18.94 -30.82 24.29
N ALA A 27 -19.32 -30.66 23.02
CA ALA A 27 -18.95 -29.55 22.18
C ALA A 27 -19.33 -28.24 22.90
N GLY A 28 -18.33 -27.56 23.44
CA GLY A 28 -18.47 -26.23 23.99
C GLY A 28 -18.39 -25.21 22.87
N THR A 29 -19.53 -24.69 22.45
CA THR A 29 -19.63 -23.33 21.91
C THR A 29 -19.03 -22.40 22.97
N SER A 30 -17.87 -21.81 22.71
CA SER A 30 -17.29 -20.81 23.60
C SER A 30 -18.18 -19.57 23.56
N THR A 31 -19.03 -19.47 24.56
CA THR A 31 -19.83 -18.30 24.88
C THR A 31 -18.91 -17.11 25.17
N ASP A 32 -19.31 -15.96 24.65
CA ASP A 32 -18.96 -14.63 25.17
C ASP A 32 -18.86 -14.62 26.70
N SER A 33 -17.64 -14.64 27.24
CA SER A 33 -17.38 -14.26 28.63
C SER A 33 -15.89 -14.06 28.84
N ASP A 34 -15.39 -12.89 28.45
CA ASP A 34 -14.46 -12.05 29.23
C ASP A 34 -14.20 -10.73 28.48
N ALA A 35 -15.27 -10.11 27.97
CA ALA A 35 -15.18 -8.72 27.57
C ALA A 35 -14.94 -7.89 28.83
N VAL A 36 -13.74 -7.32 28.95
CA VAL A 36 -13.40 -6.27 29.92
C VAL A 36 -14.58 -5.30 30.00
N LYS A 37 -15.38 -5.39 31.07
CA LYS A 37 -16.52 -4.48 31.27
C LYS A 37 -15.96 -3.14 31.70
N TRP A 38 -16.07 -2.17 30.81
CA TRP A 38 -15.66 -0.81 31.03
C TRP A 38 -16.51 -0.14 32.10
N PRO A 39 -15.89 0.62 33.03
CA PRO A 39 -16.59 1.14 34.22
C PRO A 39 -17.48 2.37 33.96
N HIS A 40 -17.60 2.83 32.71
CA HIS A 40 -18.33 4.03 32.33
C HIS A 40 -19.65 3.72 31.60
N SER A 41 -20.60 4.66 31.65
CA SER A 41 -21.76 4.68 30.74
C SER A 41 -21.30 4.67 29.29
N GLN A 42 -22.14 4.18 28.37
CA GLN A 42 -21.80 4.14 26.94
C GLN A 42 -21.34 5.53 26.45
N VAL A 43 -20.13 5.61 25.91
CA VAL A 43 -19.52 6.87 25.42
C VAL A 43 -19.91 7.07 23.95
N VAL A 44 -20.38 8.26 23.60
CA VAL A 44 -20.65 8.63 22.20
C VAL A 44 -19.40 9.28 21.63
N LEU A 45 -18.91 8.80 20.49
CA LEU A 45 -17.77 9.38 19.78
C LEU A 45 -18.21 9.95 18.43
N THR A 46 -18.01 11.25 18.23
CA THR A 46 -18.15 11.89 16.92
C THR A 46 -16.90 11.64 16.10
N VAL A 47 -17.03 10.92 14.98
CA VAL A 47 -15.89 10.42 14.20
C VAL A 47 -15.94 10.90 12.77
N PHE A 48 -14.92 11.61 12.31
CA PHE A 48 -14.73 11.90 10.89
C PHE A 48 -14.23 10.66 10.16
N ALA A 49 -14.99 10.24 9.16
CA ALA A 49 -14.76 9.01 8.42
C ALA A 49 -15.00 9.23 6.92
N THR A 50 -14.26 8.49 6.11
CA THR A 50 -14.39 8.45 4.65
C THR A 50 -14.64 6.99 4.26
N PRO A 51 -15.89 6.50 4.39
CA PRO A 51 -16.21 5.12 4.04
C PRO A 51 -15.87 4.86 2.57
N PRO A 52 -15.18 3.76 2.27
CA PRO A 52 -14.95 3.30 0.89
C PRO A 52 -16.27 2.98 0.18
N ALA A 53 -16.30 3.06 -1.15
CA ALA A 53 -17.50 2.81 -1.95
C ALA A 53 -17.99 1.35 -1.85
N GLU A 54 -17.11 0.44 -1.44
CA GLU A 54 -17.40 -0.97 -1.18
C GLU A 54 -18.19 -1.19 0.11
N VAL A 55 -18.30 -0.18 1.00
CA VAL A 55 -19.07 -0.27 2.25
C VAL A 55 -20.49 0.25 2.00
N GLU A 56 -21.50 -0.62 2.14
CA GLU A 56 -22.91 -0.27 1.93
C GLU A 56 -23.39 0.83 2.89
N ASP A 57 -23.26 0.60 4.20
CA ASP A 57 -23.62 1.58 5.23
C ASP A 57 -22.79 1.36 6.50
N ILE A 58 -21.83 2.25 6.72
CA ILE A 58 -20.94 2.18 7.88
C ILE A 58 -21.68 2.21 9.22
N ALA A 59 -22.88 2.80 9.31
CA ALA A 59 -23.63 2.86 10.56
C ALA A 59 -24.31 1.53 10.93
N THR A 60 -24.67 0.71 9.93
CA THR A 60 -25.29 -0.60 10.15
C THR A 60 -24.33 -1.78 9.99
N ASN A 61 -23.11 -1.50 9.56
CA ASN A 61 -22.02 -2.46 9.33
C ASN A 61 -21.73 -3.39 10.52
N ALA A 62 -21.45 -4.66 10.24
CA ALA A 62 -21.20 -5.66 11.28
C ALA A 62 -19.97 -5.34 12.14
N PHE A 63 -18.86 -4.88 11.54
CA PHE A 63 -17.67 -4.49 12.27
C PHE A 63 -17.89 -3.23 13.12
N THR A 64 -18.68 -2.25 12.66
CA THR A 64 -19.10 -1.10 13.49
C THR A 64 -19.81 -1.58 14.76
N ARG A 65 -20.82 -2.46 14.61
CA ARG A 65 -21.57 -2.98 15.77
C ARG A 65 -20.69 -3.79 16.71
N HIS A 66 -19.75 -4.56 16.16
CA HIS A 66 -18.75 -5.29 16.94
C HIS A 66 -17.93 -4.33 17.81
N LEU A 67 -17.42 -3.24 17.23
CA LEU A 67 -16.67 -2.22 17.97
C LEU A 67 -17.51 -1.53 19.05
N GLU A 68 -18.74 -1.13 18.73
CA GLU A 68 -19.66 -0.50 19.70
C GLU A 68 -19.93 -1.41 20.90
N GLN A 69 -20.18 -2.70 20.67
CA GLN A 69 -20.40 -3.68 21.73
C GLN A 69 -19.12 -3.97 22.52
N ARG A 70 -18.00 -4.19 21.81
CA ARG A 70 -16.72 -4.59 22.42
C ARG A 70 -16.13 -3.52 23.32
N LEU A 71 -16.28 -2.25 22.92
CA LEU A 71 -15.70 -1.09 23.59
C LEU A 71 -16.71 -0.28 24.40
N ASN A 72 -17.99 -0.67 24.37
CA ASN A 72 -19.09 0.07 25.00
C ASN A 72 -19.13 1.55 24.55
N ILE A 73 -18.98 1.77 23.24
CA ILE A 73 -19.06 3.08 22.60
C ILE A 73 -20.28 3.14 21.67
N ARG A 74 -20.59 4.34 21.18
CA ARG A 74 -21.51 4.57 20.07
C ARG A 74 -20.90 5.54 19.08
N PHE A 75 -20.92 5.21 17.80
CA PHE A 75 -20.39 6.11 16.78
C PHE A 75 -21.43 7.13 16.32
N GLN A 76 -20.99 8.38 16.17
CA GLN A 76 -21.66 9.43 15.42
C GLN A 76 -20.75 9.84 14.25
N PHE A 77 -20.94 9.21 13.10
CA PHE A 77 -20.07 9.46 11.95
C PHE A 77 -20.35 10.82 11.27
N VAL A 78 -19.29 11.60 11.10
CA VAL A 78 -19.22 12.72 10.16
C VAL A 78 -18.62 12.15 8.87
N GLN A 79 -19.49 11.60 8.02
CA GLN A 79 -19.09 10.97 6.76
C GLN A 79 -18.75 12.03 5.70
N VAL A 80 -17.72 11.76 4.90
CA VAL A 80 -17.31 12.58 3.76
C VAL A 80 -16.92 11.69 2.59
N SER A 81 -17.12 12.15 1.35
CA SER A 81 -16.61 11.46 0.17
C SER A 81 -15.08 11.58 0.07
N ALA A 82 -14.46 10.69 -0.70
CA ALA A 82 -13.00 10.73 -0.93
C ALA A 82 -12.55 12.06 -1.55
N GLU A 83 -13.34 12.63 -2.46
CA GLU A 83 -13.05 13.89 -3.16
C GLU A 83 -13.11 15.09 -2.22
N ALA A 84 -14.08 15.09 -1.29
CA ALA A 84 -14.29 16.19 -0.34
C ALA A 84 -13.46 16.05 0.94
N GLN A 85 -12.80 14.90 1.18
CA GLN A 85 -12.10 14.59 2.42
C GLN A 85 -11.10 15.68 2.80
N ARG A 86 -10.24 16.10 1.86
CA ARG A 86 -9.17 17.06 2.12
C ARG A 86 -9.71 18.43 2.52
N GLU A 87 -10.67 18.96 1.77
CA GLU A 87 -11.28 20.26 2.04
C GLU A 87 -12.06 20.24 3.36
N ARG A 88 -12.85 19.19 3.59
CA ARG A 88 -13.65 19.07 4.81
C ARG A 88 -12.77 18.93 6.05
N LYS A 89 -11.70 18.14 5.98
CA LYS A 89 -10.69 18.04 7.05
C LYS A 89 -10.09 19.41 7.37
N ALA A 90 -9.61 20.13 6.35
CA ALA A 90 -8.98 21.43 6.53
C ALA A 90 -9.94 22.43 7.18
N ALA A 91 -11.21 22.46 6.75
CA ALA A 91 -12.23 23.30 7.34
C ALA A 91 -12.50 22.98 8.82
N LEU A 92 -12.59 21.70 9.18
CA LEU A 92 -12.82 21.25 10.56
C LEU A 92 -11.64 21.59 11.48
N LEU A 93 -10.40 21.36 11.00
CA LEU A 93 -9.19 21.73 11.74
C LEU A 93 -9.01 23.25 11.86
N ALA A 94 -9.49 24.04 10.89
CA ALA A 94 -9.44 25.50 10.95
C ALA A 94 -10.50 26.07 11.89
N GLY A 95 -11.77 25.66 11.73
CA GLY A 95 -12.96 26.28 12.33
C GLY A 95 -13.17 25.97 13.82
N GLY A 96 -12.45 25.00 14.37
CA GLY A 96 -12.51 24.71 15.81
C GLY A 96 -13.80 24.04 16.27
N ASP A 97 -14.63 23.51 15.37
CA ASP A 97 -15.78 22.62 15.63
C ASP A 97 -15.55 21.24 14.98
N GLY A 98 -14.33 20.72 15.17
CA GLY A 98 -13.93 19.41 14.67
C GLY A 98 -14.64 18.25 15.38
N PRO A 99 -14.57 17.03 14.82
CA PRO A 99 -15.03 15.81 15.48
C PRO A 99 -14.20 15.52 16.74
N ASP A 100 -14.61 14.56 17.57
CA ASP A 100 -13.77 14.06 18.67
C ASP A 100 -12.53 13.35 18.09
N VAL A 101 -12.73 12.60 17.00
CA VAL A 101 -11.72 11.77 16.36
C VAL A 101 -11.74 11.96 14.85
N PHE A 102 -10.55 12.13 14.26
CA PHE A 102 -10.34 11.81 12.86
C PHE A 102 -9.96 10.33 12.77
N LEU A 103 -10.74 9.51 12.05
CA LEU A 103 -10.43 8.10 11.81
C LEU A 103 -9.75 7.90 10.44
N THR A 104 -10.09 8.76 9.48
CA THR A 104 -9.49 8.83 8.13
C THR A 104 -8.90 10.21 7.87
N GLY A 105 -8.06 10.67 8.81
CA GLY A 105 -7.49 12.02 8.81
C GLY A 105 -6.52 12.26 7.67
N ASN A 106 -5.73 11.27 7.25
CA ASN A 106 -4.65 11.46 6.27
C ASN A 106 -3.82 12.74 6.57
N LEU A 107 -3.41 12.89 7.84
CA LEU A 107 -2.72 14.06 8.39
C LEU A 107 -1.24 14.02 8.01
N THR A 108 -0.80 15.03 7.26
CA THR A 108 0.62 15.17 6.91
C THR A 108 1.46 15.50 8.15
N PRO A 109 2.79 15.25 8.15
CA PRO A 109 3.66 15.63 9.26
C PRO A 109 3.55 17.11 9.66
N ASP A 110 3.40 17.99 8.68
CA ASP A 110 3.20 19.43 8.86
C ASP A 110 1.84 19.75 9.51
N GLU A 111 0.75 19.11 9.09
CA GLU A 111 -0.56 19.27 9.74
C GLU A 111 -0.51 18.80 11.20
N GLN A 112 0.17 17.68 11.46
CA GLN A 112 0.32 17.14 12.81
C GLN A 112 1.03 18.13 13.73
N ILE A 113 2.18 18.69 13.31
CA ILE A 113 2.90 19.72 14.10
C ILE A 113 2.05 20.98 14.24
N ARG A 114 1.58 21.54 13.13
CA ARG A 114 0.87 22.83 13.14
C ARG A 114 -0.34 22.79 14.07
N TYR A 115 -1.17 21.77 13.94
CA TYR A 115 -2.39 21.66 14.73
C TYR A 115 -2.14 21.10 16.14
N GLY A 116 -1.07 20.33 16.33
CA GLY A 116 -0.58 19.93 17.65
C GLY A 116 -0.12 21.11 18.49
N MET A 117 0.76 21.96 17.94
CA MET A 117 1.26 23.17 18.62
C MET A 117 0.18 24.21 18.88
N GLN A 118 -0.85 24.27 18.03
CA GLN A 118 -2.04 25.11 18.26
C GLN A 118 -3.00 24.52 19.32
N GLY A 119 -2.71 23.34 19.86
CA GLY A 119 -3.56 22.65 20.84
C GLY A 119 -4.88 22.17 20.25
N LYS A 120 -4.97 21.97 18.92
CA LYS A 120 -6.17 21.43 18.25
C LYS A 120 -6.14 19.91 18.16
N LEU A 121 -4.94 19.33 18.04
CA LEU A 121 -4.72 17.89 18.18
C LEU A 121 -4.16 17.59 19.57
N ARG A 122 -4.72 16.58 20.22
CA ARG A 122 -4.30 16.13 21.54
C ARG A 122 -3.05 15.26 21.42
N PRO A 123 -1.97 15.51 22.20
CA PRO A 123 -0.86 14.57 22.30
C PRO A 123 -1.33 13.19 22.79
N LEU A 124 -0.92 12.13 22.11
CA LEU A 124 -1.37 10.77 22.39
C LEU A 124 -0.48 10.03 23.39
N ASN A 125 0.73 10.53 23.71
CA ASN A 125 1.74 9.82 24.49
C ASN A 125 1.20 9.25 25.81
N ALA A 126 0.61 10.10 26.66
CA ALA A 126 0.11 9.68 27.97
C ALA A 126 -1.10 8.73 27.87
N LEU A 127 -1.94 8.91 26.84
CA LEU A 127 -3.06 8.02 26.56
C LEU A 127 -2.56 6.65 26.12
N ILE A 128 -1.55 6.61 25.24
CA ILE A 128 -0.90 5.37 24.80
C ILE A 128 -0.28 4.66 25.99
N ASP A 129 0.45 5.37 26.85
CA ASP A 129 1.14 4.80 28.02
C ASP A 129 0.18 4.19 29.04
N ARG A 130 -1.00 4.77 29.22
CA ARG A 130 -1.99 4.27 30.20
C ARG A 130 -2.91 3.20 29.63
N TYR A 131 -3.36 3.38 28.39
CA TYR A 131 -4.54 2.68 27.90
C TYR A 131 -4.33 1.83 26.65
N ALA A 132 -3.18 1.93 25.97
CA ALA A 132 -2.96 1.28 24.68
C ALA A 132 -1.84 0.22 24.68
N PRO A 133 -2.05 -0.96 25.30
CA PRO A 133 -1.06 -2.03 25.34
C PRO A 133 -0.68 -2.58 23.96
N GLN A 134 -1.61 -2.71 23.00
CA GLN A 134 -1.30 -3.18 21.65
C GLN A 134 -0.41 -2.19 20.91
N ILE A 135 -0.72 -0.89 20.98
CA ILE A 135 0.11 0.15 20.36
C ILE A 135 1.52 0.13 20.96
N ARG A 136 1.64 0.03 22.29
CA ARG A 136 2.94 -0.09 22.96
C ARG A 136 3.71 -1.33 22.51
N GLN A 137 3.03 -2.46 22.35
CA GLN A 137 3.64 -3.67 21.80
C GLN A 137 4.13 -3.44 20.37
N ARG A 138 3.34 -2.78 19.51
CA ARG A 138 3.76 -2.47 18.12
C ARG A 138 4.96 -1.54 18.06
N PHE A 139 5.08 -0.59 18.98
CA PHE A 139 6.28 0.23 19.10
C PHE A 139 7.51 -0.55 19.60
N ALA A 140 7.31 -1.60 20.41
CA ALA A 140 8.40 -2.48 20.82
C ALA A 140 8.84 -3.41 19.67
N ASP A 141 7.88 -3.95 18.93
CA ASP A 141 8.11 -4.85 17.78
C ASP A 141 8.74 -4.07 16.59
N ASN A 142 8.31 -2.83 16.38
CA ASN A 142 8.82 -1.94 15.34
C ASN A 142 9.15 -0.55 15.93
N PRO A 143 10.36 -0.35 16.46
CA PRO A 143 10.79 0.94 17.00
C PRO A 143 10.79 2.08 15.96
N GLN A 144 10.94 1.74 14.66
CA GLN A 144 10.90 2.73 13.59
C GLN A 144 9.52 3.38 13.46
N LEU A 145 8.44 2.62 13.67
CA LEU A 145 7.08 3.15 13.66
C LEU A 145 6.92 4.32 14.65
N LYS A 146 7.37 4.13 15.89
CA LYS A 146 7.31 5.19 16.92
C LYS A 146 8.16 6.40 16.51
N LYS A 147 9.37 6.15 16.01
CA LYS A 147 10.29 7.21 15.54
C LYS A 147 9.65 8.04 14.42
N TRP A 148 9.00 7.41 13.45
CA TRP A 148 8.40 8.09 12.29
C TRP A 148 7.28 9.05 12.64
N ILE A 149 6.53 8.76 13.72
CA ILE A 149 5.33 9.54 14.06
C ILE A 149 5.52 10.45 15.28
N THR A 150 6.71 10.48 15.85
CA THR A 150 7.06 11.40 16.94
C THR A 150 7.54 12.73 16.35
N ALA A 151 6.78 13.78 16.61
CA ALA A 151 7.10 15.15 16.20
C ALA A 151 8.35 15.68 16.95
N PRO A 152 8.99 16.76 16.47
CA PRO A 152 10.20 17.32 17.08
C PRO A 152 10.04 17.76 18.54
N ASP A 153 8.81 18.10 18.96
CA ASP A 153 8.47 18.43 20.34
C ASP A 153 8.34 17.20 21.27
N GLY A 154 8.54 15.99 20.73
CA GLY A 154 8.45 14.72 21.45
C GLY A 154 7.04 14.12 21.51
N ASN A 155 6.04 14.77 20.92
CA ASN A 155 4.66 14.32 20.97
C ASN A 155 4.29 13.46 19.75
N ILE A 156 3.36 12.53 19.95
CA ILE A 156 2.66 11.80 18.88
C ILE A 156 1.28 12.42 18.76
N TYR A 157 0.96 13.02 17.61
CA TYR A 157 -0.33 13.68 17.38
C TYR A 157 -1.30 12.86 16.53
N ALA A 158 -0.79 11.89 15.77
CA ALA A 158 -1.60 10.98 14.98
C ALA A 158 -0.97 9.59 14.90
N LEU A 159 -1.82 8.57 14.74
CA LEU A 159 -1.42 7.20 14.47
C LEU A 159 -1.64 6.89 12.97
N PRO A 160 -0.67 6.28 12.29
CA PRO A 160 -0.80 5.88 10.90
C PRO A 160 -1.56 4.56 10.80
N SER A 161 -2.00 4.22 9.59
CA SER A 161 -2.25 2.80 9.27
C SER A 161 -0.90 2.16 8.92
N VAL A 162 -0.68 0.94 9.36
CA VAL A 162 0.53 0.17 9.04
C VAL A 162 0.13 -0.96 8.10
N ASN A 163 0.64 -0.87 6.87
CA ASN A 163 0.40 -1.86 5.84
C ASN A 163 1.73 -2.31 5.21
N GLU A 164 2.31 -3.35 5.78
CA GLU A 164 3.58 -3.94 5.32
C GLU A 164 3.34 -4.90 4.14
N CYS A 165 2.79 -4.34 3.06
CA CYS A 165 2.54 -5.03 1.80
C CYS A 165 3.86 -5.18 1.02
N PHE A 166 4.47 -6.36 1.08
CA PHE A 166 5.75 -6.65 0.42
C PHE A 166 5.74 -6.34 -1.08
N HIS A 167 4.65 -6.70 -1.79
CA HIS A 167 4.50 -6.34 -3.19
C HIS A 167 4.48 -4.81 -3.40
N CYS A 168 3.73 -4.09 -2.58
CA CYS A 168 3.52 -2.65 -2.71
C CYS A 168 4.83 -1.86 -2.54
N TRP A 169 5.76 -2.37 -1.72
CA TRP A 169 7.10 -1.79 -1.57
C TRP A 169 7.88 -1.75 -2.88
N TYR A 170 7.59 -2.64 -3.83
CA TYR A 170 8.23 -2.72 -5.16
C TYR A 170 7.21 -2.62 -6.29
N SER A 171 6.19 -1.78 -6.12
CA SER A 171 5.06 -1.67 -7.05
C SER A 171 5.43 -1.02 -8.38
N GLN A 172 6.57 -0.35 -8.50
CA GLN A 172 7.06 0.20 -9.77
C GLN A 172 7.62 -0.93 -10.65
N LYS A 173 6.74 -1.56 -11.44
CA LYS A 173 7.08 -2.73 -12.25
C LYS A 173 6.82 -2.53 -13.73
N LEU A 174 7.64 -3.17 -14.54
CA LEU A 174 7.34 -3.46 -15.95
C LEU A 174 6.83 -4.90 -16.05
N TRP A 175 5.69 -5.07 -16.67
CA TRP A 175 5.10 -6.36 -17.01
C TRP A 175 5.29 -6.62 -18.50
N ILE A 176 5.75 -7.81 -18.88
CA ILE A 176 6.05 -8.19 -20.26
C ILE A 176 5.34 -9.48 -20.65
N ASN A 177 4.87 -9.54 -21.89
CA ASN A 177 4.18 -10.69 -22.44
C ASN A 177 5.17 -11.85 -22.67
N ALA A 178 5.14 -12.83 -21.78
CA ALA A 178 6.01 -14.01 -21.79
C ALA A 178 5.74 -14.92 -22.98
N GLU A 179 4.47 -15.04 -23.43
CA GLU A 179 4.14 -15.84 -24.61
C GLU A 179 4.77 -15.25 -25.88
N TRP A 180 4.82 -13.92 -25.99
CA TRP A 180 5.47 -13.26 -27.12
C TRP A 180 6.99 -13.45 -27.08
N LEU A 181 7.60 -13.40 -25.90
CA LEU A 181 9.01 -13.73 -25.75
C LEU A 181 9.29 -15.16 -26.20
N GLU A 182 8.48 -16.13 -25.78
CA GLU A 182 8.61 -17.54 -26.16
C GLU A 182 8.47 -17.75 -27.68
N ARG A 183 7.42 -17.19 -28.28
CA ARG A 183 7.16 -17.29 -29.74
C ARG A 183 8.33 -16.75 -30.58
N LEU A 184 8.96 -15.67 -30.12
CA LEU A 184 10.08 -15.03 -30.82
C LEU A 184 11.45 -15.58 -30.40
N GLY A 185 11.51 -16.55 -29.47
CA GLY A 185 12.76 -17.11 -28.95
C GLY A 185 13.61 -16.10 -28.16
N LEU A 186 12.96 -15.12 -27.53
CA LEU A 186 13.58 -14.06 -26.75
C LEU A 186 13.62 -14.41 -25.26
N LYS A 187 14.60 -13.84 -24.55
CA LYS A 187 14.68 -13.93 -23.09
C LYS A 187 14.05 -12.68 -22.45
N VAL A 188 13.70 -12.80 -21.18
CA VAL A 188 13.34 -11.63 -20.35
C VAL A 188 14.53 -10.66 -20.31
N PRO A 189 14.34 -9.38 -20.67
CA PRO A 189 15.45 -8.43 -20.74
C PRO A 189 15.95 -8.06 -19.36
N GLN A 190 17.28 -7.93 -19.21
CA GLN A 190 17.94 -7.51 -17.97
C GLN A 190 18.66 -6.17 -18.13
N THR A 191 18.89 -5.72 -19.36
CA THR A 191 19.56 -4.45 -19.66
C THR A 191 18.69 -3.56 -20.54
N THR A 192 18.98 -2.25 -20.54
CA THR A 192 18.30 -1.30 -21.44
C THR A 192 18.46 -1.66 -22.92
N ASP A 193 19.61 -2.20 -23.32
CA ASP A 193 19.87 -2.67 -24.69
C ASP A 193 19.06 -3.93 -25.05
N GLU A 194 18.92 -4.86 -24.11
CA GLU A 194 18.08 -6.05 -24.31
C GLU A 194 16.61 -5.68 -24.41
N LEU A 195 16.12 -4.80 -23.53
CA LEU A 195 14.75 -4.31 -23.62
C LEU A 195 14.50 -3.64 -24.97
N TYR A 196 15.43 -2.80 -25.44
CA TYR A 196 15.32 -2.15 -26.75
C TYR A 196 15.12 -3.18 -27.88
N ARG A 197 15.92 -4.25 -27.91
CA ARG A 197 15.79 -5.31 -28.93
C ARG A 197 14.48 -6.08 -28.81
N VAL A 198 14.02 -6.36 -27.59
CA VAL A 198 12.73 -7.01 -27.35
C VAL A 198 11.58 -6.16 -27.85
N LEU A 199 11.57 -4.86 -27.52
CA LEU A 199 10.53 -3.94 -27.99
C LEU A 199 10.53 -3.80 -29.52
N GLN A 200 11.72 -3.76 -30.14
CA GLN A 200 11.83 -3.79 -31.60
C GLN A 200 11.26 -5.08 -32.20
N ALA A 201 11.55 -6.24 -31.61
CA ALA A 201 11.02 -7.51 -32.09
C ALA A 201 9.50 -7.58 -31.96
N PHE A 202 8.94 -7.13 -30.83
CA PHE A 202 7.49 -7.02 -30.65
C PHE A 202 6.82 -6.15 -31.70
N LYS A 203 7.47 -5.05 -32.10
CA LYS A 203 6.96 -4.16 -33.13
C LYS A 203 6.99 -4.76 -34.54
N LEU A 204 8.01 -5.57 -34.85
CA LEU A 204 8.38 -5.89 -36.23
C LEU A 204 8.07 -7.34 -36.64
N GLN A 205 7.76 -8.22 -35.69
CA GLN A 205 7.71 -9.66 -35.94
C GLN A 205 6.34 -10.31 -35.70
N ASP A 206 5.26 -9.51 -35.59
CA ASP A 206 3.88 -10.00 -35.45
C ASP A 206 3.72 -11.11 -34.38
N PRO A 207 4.19 -10.91 -33.14
CA PRO A 207 4.10 -11.94 -32.11
C PRO A 207 2.66 -12.31 -31.76
N ASN A 208 1.68 -11.45 -32.07
CA ASN A 208 0.26 -11.77 -31.87
C ASN A 208 -0.32 -12.67 -32.97
N GLY A 209 0.31 -12.72 -34.15
CA GLY A 209 0.05 -13.66 -35.24
C GLY A 209 -1.17 -13.31 -36.09
N ASN A 210 -1.61 -12.05 -36.09
CA ASN A 210 -2.79 -11.61 -36.83
C ASN A 210 -2.47 -11.05 -38.23
N GLY A 211 -1.18 -10.98 -38.61
CA GLY A 211 -0.71 -10.47 -39.90
C GLY A 211 -0.78 -8.95 -40.05
N LYS A 212 -1.02 -8.20 -38.97
CA LYS A 212 -1.08 -6.73 -38.93
C LYS A 212 0.02 -6.22 -38.00
N ALA A 213 0.62 -5.08 -38.35
CA ALA A 213 1.55 -4.38 -37.46
C ALA A 213 0.75 -3.53 -36.45
N ASP A 214 0.06 -4.18 -35.53
CA ASP A 214 -0.83 -3.54 -34.55
C ASP A 214 -0.37 -3.70 -33.10
N GLU A 215 0.77 -4.36 -32.87
CA GLU A 215 1.41 -4.46 -31.56
C GLU A 215 1.81 -3.10 -30.98
N VAL A 216 1.61 -2.98 -29.67
CA VAL A 216 2.07 -1.88 -28.84
C VAL A 216 3.20 -2.42 -27.96
N PRO A 217 4.48 -2.19 -28.30
CA PRO A 217 5.59 -2.84 -27.60
C PRO A 217 5.67 -2.46 -26.12
N LEU A 218 5.52 -1.17 -25.79
CA LEU A 218 5.48 -0.66 -24.43
C LEU A 218 4.40 0.43 -24.31
N THR A 219 3.51 0.30 -23.33
CA THR A 219 2.52 1.33 -22.98
C THR A 219 2.49 1.62 -21.47
N GLY A 220 1.74 2.62 -21.08
CA GLY A 220 1.53 3.07 -19.71
C GLY A 220 0.41 4.10 -19.66
N ALA A 221 0.33 4.87 -18.59
CA ALA A 221 -0.63 5.96 -18.46
C ALA A 221 -0.04 7.17 -17.73
N ALA A 222 -0.69 8.32 -17.88
CA ALA A 222 -0.33 9.58 -17.24
C ALA A 222 -0.81 9.68 -15.79
N ASP A 223 -1.85 8.92 -15.44
CA ASP A 223 -2.40 8.82 -14.09
C ASP A 223 -2.73 7.38 -13.72
N GLY A 224 -2.58 7.05 -12.45
CA GLY A 224 -2.75 5.69 -11.92
C GLY A 224 -1.56 5.22 -11.09
N TRP A 225 -1.75 4.09 -10.41
CA TRP A 225 -0.72 3.53 -9.53
C TRP A 225 0.42 2.87 -10.32
N ARG A 226 1.59 3.52 -10.34
CA ARG A 226 2.85 3.02 -10.94
C ARG A 226 2.77 2.69 -12.43
N VAL A 227 2.01 3.49 -13.16
CA VAL A 227 1.74 3.29 -14.60
C VAL A 227 2.62 4.14 -15.52
N ASP A 228 3.44 5.04 -14.96
CA ASP A 228 4.35 5.89 -15.72
C ASP A 228 5.57 5.09 -16.24
N VAL A 229 5.71 5.03 -17.56
CA VAL A 229 6.83 4.35 -18.23
C VAL A 229 8.18 4.98 -17.91
N THR A 230 8.21 6.29 -17.64
CA THR A 230 9.47 7.01 -17.40
C THR A 230 10.10 6.60 -16.09
N ALA A 231 9.29 6.36 -15.05
CA ALA A 231 9.78 5.97 -13.72
C ALA A 231 10.58 4.65 -13.76
N PHE A 232 10.02 3.61 -14.39
CA PHE A 232 10.71 2.32 -14.55
C PHE A 232 11.97 2.44 -15.41
N LEU A 233 11.88 3.09 -16.58
CA LEU A 233 13.00 3.19 -17.52
C LEU A 233 14.15 4.06 -16.98
N MET A 234 13.83 5.16 -16.29
CA MET A 234 14.82 6.07 -15.72
C MET A 234 15.64 5.40 -14.60
N SER A 235 15.04 4.47 -13.87
CA SER A 235 15.68 3.77 -12.75
C SER A 235 16.85 2.85 -13.16
N ALA A 236 17.09 2.68 -14.47
CA ALA A 236 18.30 2.06 -15.00
C ALA A 236 19.50 3.04 -15.10
N PHE A 237 19.26 4.34 -14.94
CA PHE A 237 20.27 5.41 -15.06
C PHE A 237 20.46 6.15 -13.75
N ILE A 238 19.35 6.47 -13.06
CA ILE A 238 19.33 7.14 -11.77
C ILE A 238 18.03 6.81 -11.04
N TYR A 239 18.06 6.71 -9.71
CA TYR A 239 16.85 6.40 -8.95
C TYR A 239 15.72 7.42 -9.23
N TYR A 240 14.55 6.90 -9.61
CA TYR A 240 13.33 7.68 -9.77
C TYR A 240 12.11 6.84 -9.42
N SER A 241 11.40 7.26 -8.37
CA SER A 241 10.24 6.56 -7.79
C SER A 241 8.90 6.88 -8.46
N GLY A 242 8.90 7.81 -9.42
CA GLY A 242 7.68 8.36 -10.02
C GLY A 242 6.94 9.40 -9.16
N GLU A 243 7.32 9.60 -7.89
CA GLU A 243 6.62 10.51 -6.97
C GLU A 243 7.40 11.78 -6.66
N ASP A 244 8.71 11.63 -6.53
CA ASP A 244 9.65 12.69 -6.24
C ASP A 244 10.95 12.46 -7.01
N TYR A 245 11.82 13.46 -6.98
CA TYR A 245 13.10 13.44 -7.68
C TYR A 245 14.26 13.33 -6.70
N PHE A 246 14.04 12.92 -5.45
CA PHE A 246 15.12 12.88 -4.47
C PHE A 246 16.02 11.67 -4.67
N VAL A 247 17.33 11.91 -4.55
CA VAL A 247 18.35 10.89 -4.43
C VAL A 247 19.15 11.19 -3.17
N ILE A 248 19.38 10.16 -2.38
CA ILE A 248 20.16 10.25 -1.14
C ILE A 248 21.40 9.38 -1.29
N GLU A 249 22.57 10.01 -1.13
CA GLU A 249 23.86 9.33 -1.20
C GLU A 249 24.70 9.74 0.00
N ASN A 250 25.04 8.78 0.86
CA ASN A 250 25.81 9.03 2.08
C ASN A 250 25.14 10.11 2.97
N GLY A 251 23.82 10.05 3.02
CA GLY A 251 22.97 11.02 3.71
C GLY A 251 22.93 12.42 3.10
N LYS A 252 23.37 12.62 1.86
CA LYS A 252 23.22 13.89 1.13
C LYS A 252 22.06 13.82 0.16
N VAL A 253 21.10 14.73 0.35
CA VAL A 253 19.92 14.91 -0.48
C VAL A 253 20.30 15.68 -1.74
N SER A 254 19.83 15.21 -2.89
CA SER A 254 19.91 15.92 -4.17
C SER A 254 18.73 15.60 -5.08
N LEU A 255 18.64 16.26 -6.24
CA LEU A 255 17.59 15.99 -7.22
C LEU A 255 18.13 15.22 -8.41
N SER A 256 17.55 14.06 -8.72
CA SER A 256 17.88 13.25 -9.90
C SER A 256 17.68 14.03 -11.19
N ALA A 257 16.57 14.79 -11.28
CA ALA A 257 16.14 15.49 -12.48
C ALA A 257 17.15 16.48 -13.08
N ILE A 258 18.14 16.95 -12.31
CA ILE A 258 19.16 17.91 -12.78
C ILE A 258 20.55 17.27 -12.94
N ARG A 259 20.63 15.94 -12.89
CA ARG A 259 21.88 15.18 -13.01
C ARG A 259 22.15 14.73 -14.45
N PRO A 260 23.42 14.58 -14.87
CA PRO A 260 23.77 14.03 -16.19
C PRO A 260 23.11 12.67 -16.48
N GLU A 261 22.99 11.81 -15.48
CA GLU A 261 22.39 10.47 -15.60
C GLU A 261 20.91 10.55 -15.99
N TRP A 262 20.19 11.59 -15.52
CA TRP A 262 18.81 11.85 -15.96
C TRP A 262 18.75 12.24 -17.44
N ARG A 263 19.73 13.03 -17.93
CA ARG A 263 19.86 13.34 -19.36
C ARG A 263 20.08 12.06 -20.17
N ASP A 264 20.91 11.14 -19.70
CA ASP A 264 21.18 9.89 -20.39
C ASP A 264 19.94 8.99 -20.44
N GLY A 265 19.18 8.91 -19.33
CA GLY A 265 17.88 8.27 -19.30
C GLY A 265 16.86 8.90 -20.27
N LEU A 266 16.78 10.23 -20.33
CA LEU A 266 15.94 10.93 -21.31
C LEU A 266 16.35 10.61 -22.76
N SER A 267 17.65 10.51 -23.04
CA SER A 267 18.16 10.14 -24.36
C SER A 267 17.69 8.74 -24.78
N TYR A 268 17.77 7.78 -23.86
CA TYR A 268 17.28 6.41 -24.07
C TYR A 268 15.76 6.37 -24.29
N ILE A 269 14.98 6.99 -23.39
CA ILE A 269 13.51 7.00 -23.49
C ILE A 269 13.06 7.70 -24.78
N ARG A 270 13.71 8.82 -25.15
CA ARG A 270 13.50 9.52 -26.42
C ARG A 270 13.75 8.63 -27.62
N ARG A 271 14.81 7.81 -27.60
CA ARG A 271 15.09 6.86 -28.69
C ARG A 271 13.94 5.86 -28.85
N LEU A 272 13.47 5.27 -27.74
CA LEU A 272 12.34 4.35 -27.76
C LEU A 272 11.08 5.01 -28.33
N PHE A 273 10.77 6.23 -27.87
CA PHE A 273 9.62 7.00 -28.35
C PHE A 273 9.71 7.32 -29.84
N ARG A 274 10.84 7.88 -30.29
CA ARG A 274 11.06 8.25 -31.70
C ARG A 274 10.96 7.07 -32.65
N GLU A 275 11.41 5.90 -32.22
CA GLU A 275 11.33 4.65 -33.00
C GLU A 275 9.95 3.98 -32.86
N GLY A 276 9.02 4.60 -32.13
CA GLY A 276 7.64 4.15 -31.91
C GLY A 276 7.58 2.83 -31.15
N LEU A 277 8.50 2.62 -30.22
CA LEU A 277 8.53 1.48 -29.30
C LEU A 277 7.74 1.78 -28.02
N ILE A 278 7.53 3.06 -27.70
CA ILE A 278 6.60 3.53 -26.67
C ILE A 278 5.33 4.01 -27.35
N ASP A 279 4.19 3.58 -26.84
CA ASP A 279 2.87 4.09 -27.17
C ASP A 279 2.82 5.61 -26.97
N PRO A 280 2.54 6.41 -28.02
CA PRO A 280 2.38 7.85 -27.85
C PRO A 280 1.35 8.25 -26.80
N ALA A 281 0.32 7.42 -26.60
CA ALA A 281 -0.74 7.67 -25.63
C ALA A 281 -0.26 7.50 -24.19
N ALA A 282 0.87 6.82 -23.92
CA ALA A 282 1.37 6.55 -22.58
C ALA A 282 1.58 7.81 -21.71
N PHE A 283 1.77 8.98 -22.33
CA PHE A 283 1.98 10.26 -21.64
C PHE A 283 0.72 11.09 -21.45
N THR A 284 -0.43 10.63 -21.97
CA THR A 284 -1.69 11.40 -21.99
C THR A 284 -2.93 10.59 -21.64
N GLN A 285 -2.91 9.27 -21.84
CA GLN A 285 -4.03 8.41 -21.54
C GLN A 285 -4.12 8.09 -20.05
N THR A 286 -5.32 7.73 -19.62
CA THR A 286 -5.55 7.20 -18.28
C THR A 286 -5.44 5.68 -18.24
N VAL A 287 -5.51 5.08 -17.05
CA VAL A 287 -5.62 3.61 -16.89
C VAL A 287 -6.76 3.04 -17.74
N ASP A 288 -7.89 3.75 -17.87
CA ASP A 288 -8.99 3.31 -18.72
C ASP A 288 -8.58 3.16 -20.19
N GLY A 289 -7.69 4.02 -20.69
CA GLY A 289 -7.10 3.89 -22.02
C GLY A 289 -6.33 2.58 -22.16
N MET A 290 -5.53 2.21 -21.16
CA MET A 290 -4.85 0.91 -21.13
C MET A 290 -5.84 -0.26 -21.07
N VAL A 291 -6.93 -0.14 -20.30
CA VAL A 291 -7.98 -1.17 -20.24
C VAL A 291 -8.65 -1.37 -21.59
N GLN A 292 -8.93 -0.29 -22.33
CA GLN A 292 -9.50 -0.40 -23.68
C GLN A 292 -8.53 -1.05 -24.66
N LEU A 293 -7.24 -0.71 -24.59
CA LEU A 293 -6.20 -1.34 -25.41
C LEU A 293 -6.07 -2.84 -25.09
N ALA A 294 -6.03 -3.18 -23.79
CA ALA A 294 -5.98 -4.56 -23.31
C ALA A 294 -7.22 -5.35 -23.75
N ARG A 295 -8.38 -4.71 -23.86
CA ARG A 295 -9.66 -5.33 -24.27
C ARG A 295 -9.88 -5.45 -25.78
N SER A 296 -8.87 -5.18 -26.61
CA SER A 296 -9.00 -5.34 -28.06
C SER A 296 -9.60 -6.72 -28.42
N PRO A 297 -10.67 -6.78 -29.23
CA PRO A 297 -11.40 -8.03 -29.50
C PRO A 297 -10.68 -8.92 -30.51
N GLU A 298 -9.76 -8.38 -31.30
CA GLU A 298 -9.08 -9.10 -32.38
C GLU A 298 -7.91 -9.94 -31.86
N ALA A 299 -7.08 -9.36 -30.99
CA ALA A 299 -5.92 -10.00 -30.38
C ALA A 299 -5.49 -9.25 -29.11
N ASN A 300 -4.67 -9.88 -28.27
CA ASN A 300 -3.88 -9.15 -27.30
C ASN A 300 -2.85 -8.30 -28.07
N ARG A 301 -2.85 -6.98 -27.86
CA ARG A 301 -1.97 -6.04 -28.59
C ARG A 301 -0.82 -5.50 -27.74
N ILE A 302 -0.81 -5.76 -26.43
CA ILE A 302 0.19 -5.18 -25.53
C ILE A 302 1.38 -6.14 -25.42
N GLY A 303 2.57 -5.64 -25.73
CA GLY A 303 3.83 -6.38 -25.52
C GLY A 303 4.35 -6.22 -24.10
N SER A 304 4.28 -5.01 -23.56
CA SER A 304 4.65 -4.70 -22.19
C SER A 304 3.95 -3.43 -21.68
N LEU A 305 3.82 -3.31 -20.36
CA LEU A 305 3.29 -2.12 -19.71
C LEU A 305 3.87 -1.89 -18.33
N THR A 306 3.92 -0.63 -17.91
CA THR A 306 4.13 -0.27 -16.50
C THR A 306 2.80 -0.26 -15.77
N ALA A 307 2.74 -0.92 -14.62
CA ALA A 307 1.60 -0.88 -13.71
C ALA A 307 1.98 -1.40 -12.32
N GLY A 308 1.31 -0.88 -11.29
CA GLY A 308 1.40 -1.38 -9.92
C GLY A 308 1.16 -2.88 -9.86
N HIS A 309 0.14 -3.32 -10.60
CA HIS A 309 -0.17 -4.72 -10.80
C HIS A 309 -0.83 -4.94 -12.17
N ILE A 310 -0.63 -6.10 -12.79
CA ILE A 310 -1.05 -6.36 -14.18
C ILE A 310 -2.57 -6.23 -14.41
N ARG A 311 -3.39 -6.57 -13.41
CA ARG A 311 -4.86 -6.45 -13.50
C ARG A 311 -5.39 -5.02 -13.59
N MET A 312 -4.55 -3.99 -13.43
CA MET A 312 -4.96 -2.60 -13.70
C MET A 312 -5.33 -2.39 -15.17
N ALA A 313 -4.58 -3.00 -16.09
CA ALA A 313 -4.91 -2.97 -17.53
C ALA A 313 -5.84 -4.13 -17.91
N PHE A 314 -5.65 -5.30 -17.32
CA PHE A 314 -6.43 -6.50 -17.59
C PHE A 314 -7.51 -6.71 -16.52
N ALA A 315 -8.45 -5.76 -16.46
CA ALA A 315 -9.44 -5.67 -15.40
C ALA A 315 -10.69 -6.52 -15.64
N GLY A 316 -11.19 -7.14 -14.57
CA GLY A 316 -12.43 -7.91 -14.53
C GLY A 316 -12.20 -9.42 -14.30
N PRO A 317 -13.18 -10.14 -13.74
CA PRO A 317 -13.02 -11.57 -13.41
C PRO A 317 -12.92 -12.47 -14.64
N ALA A 318 -13.52 -12.07 -15.77
CA ALA A 318 -13.48 -12.83 -17.02
C ALA A 318 -12.25 -12.54 -17.90
N GLU A 319 -11.43 -11.54 -17.54
CA GLU A 319 -10.24 -11.20 -18.30
C GLU A 319 -9.08 -12.11 -17.86
N THR A 320 -8.55 -12.91 -18.78
CA THR A 320 -7.49 -13.91 -18.49
C THR A 320 -6.16 -13.56 -19.15
N ARG A 321 -6.09 -12.57 -20.05
CA ARG A 321 -4.84 -12.24 -20.77
C ARG A 321 -3.72 -11.76 -19.85
N HIS A 322 -4.04 -11.30 -18.63
CA HIS A 322 -3.04 -10.99 -17.61
C HIS A 322 -2.13 -12.18 -17.26
N GLN A 323 -2.56 -13.42 -17.54
CA GLN A 323 -1.78 -14.63 -17.27
C GLN A 323 -0.56 -14.75 -18.19
N ALA A 324 -0.59 -14.16 -19.38
CA ALA A 324 0.51 -14.15 -20.33
C ALA A 324 1.69 -13.24 -19.89
N TYR A 325 1.55 -12.49 -18.80
CA TYR A 325 2.53 -11.49 -18.40
C TYR A 325 3.35 -11.92 -17.19
N ILE A 326 4.63 -11.58 -17.18
CA ILE A 326 5.54 -11.71 -16.04
C ILE A 326 6.22 -10.38 -15.79
N THR A 327 6.84 -10.21 -14.63
CA THR A 327 7.58 -8.98 -14.35
C THR A 327 8.99 -9.02 -14.93
N VAL A 328 9.47 -7.88 -15.41
CA VAL A 328 10.86 -7.67 -15.83
C VAL A 328 11.64 -7.21 -14.60
N PRO A 329 12.85 -7.72 -14.32
CA PRO A 329 13.68 -7.16 -13.26
C PRO A 329 14.02 -5.68 -13.55
N PRO A 330 14.37 -4.88 -12.53
CA PRO A 330 15.01 -3.58 -12.76
C PRO A 330 16.15 -3.72 -13.78
N LEU A 331 16.11 -2.87 -14.79
CA LEU A 331 17.08 -2.93 -15.88
C LEU A 331 18.43 -2.40 -15.40
N THR A 332 19.49 -2.98 -15.93
CA THR A 332 20.85 -2.44 -15.82
C THR A 332 21.11 -1.49 -16.99
N GLY A 333 21.46 -0.24 -16.68
CA GLY A 333 21.87 0.74 -17.67
C GLY A 333 23.30 0.54 -18.18
N PRO A 334 23.75 1.33 -19.15
CA PRO A 334 25.08 1.19 -19.76
C PRO A 334 26.25 1.29 -18.77
N ASP A 335 26.09 2.09 -17.72
CA ASP A 335 27.10 2.31 -16.68
C ASP A 335 27.02 1.28 -15.53
N GLY A 336 26.18 0.25 -15.68
CA GLY A 336 26.00 -0.79 -14.66
C GLY A 336 25.05 -0.39 -13.52
N TYR A 337 24.49 0.81 -13.54
CA TYR A 337 23.49 1.24 -12.55
C TYR A 337 22.17 0.47 -12.72
N SER A 338 21.53 0.15 -11.61
CA SER A 338 20.20 -0.46 -11.56
C SER A 338 19.54 -0.20 -10.21
N ALA A 339 18.27 0.20 -10.21
CA ALA A 339 17.49 0.35 -8.99
C ALA A 339 16.02 -0.02 -9.23
N ALA A 340 15.40 -0.64 -8.23
CA ALA A 340 13.95 -0.76 -8.13
C ALA A 340 13.35 0.49 -7.47
N GLY A 341 12.16 0.92 -7.92
CA GLY A 341 11.36 1.86 -7.13
C GLY A 341 10.98 1.24 -5.78
N TYR A 342 11.20 1.96 -4.68
CA TYR A 342 11.03 1.43 -3.33
C TYR A 342 10.16 2.34 -2.44
N PHE A 343 9.13 1.76 -1.82
CA PHE A 343 8.03 2.51 -1.17
C PHE A 343 7.73 2.08 0.26
N ASN A 344 8.66 1.40 0.94
CA ASN A 344 8.51 1.05 2.35
C ASN A 344 8.82 2.26 3.26
N ARG A 345 7.87 3.18 3.40
CA ARG A 345 8.11 4.46 4.10
C ARG A 345 6.98 4.92 5.05
N GLY A 346 6.07 4.01 5.42
CA GLY A 346 4.91 4.29 6.28
C GLY A 346 3.76 4.98 5.55
N GLU A 347 2.67 5.24 6.28
CA GLU A 347 1.50 6.00 5.80
C GLU A 347 1.28 7.25 6.67
N TYR A 348 0.62 8.28 6.12
CA TYR A 348 0.26 9.46 6.89
C TYR A 348 -0.68 9.15 8.08
N GLY A 349 -0.79 10.10 9.01
CA GLY A 349 -1.56 9.93 10.24
C GLY A 349 -3.07 9.83 9.95
N GLN A 350 -3.64 8.63 10.10
CA GLN A 350 -5.06 8.40 9.86
C GLN A 350 -5.89 8.72 11.10
N PHE A 351 -5.41 8.32 12.28
CA PHE A 351 -6.14 8.48 13.53
C PHE A 351 -5.60 9.64 14.37
N ALA A 352 -6.44 10.60 14.75
CA ALA A 352 -6.06 11.65 15.70
C ALA A 352 -7.24 12.04 16.60
N ILE A 353 -6.92 12.40 17.85
CA ILE A 353 -7.89 12.89 18.83
C ILE A 353 -7.81 14.42 18.87
N THR A 354 -8.94 15.09 18.78
CA THR A 354 -8.97 16.56 18.82
C THR A 354 -9.10 17.10 20.24
N ASN A 355 -8.99 18.41 20.41
CA ASN A 355 -9.24 19.08 21.68
C ASN A 355 -10.74 19.19 22.06
N LYS A 356 -11.65 18.71 21.20
CA LYS A 356 -13.09 18.64 21.52
C LYS A 356 -13.45 17.44 22.36
N ALA A 357 -12.75 16.33 22.16
CA ALA A 357 -12.91 15.15 22.98
C ALA A 357 -12.63 15.50 24.44
N SER A 358 -13.61 15.25 25.31
CA SER A 358 -13.44 15.19 26.76
C SER A 358 -12.42 14.12 27.16
N GLU A 359 -12.02 14.08 28.43
CA GLU A 359 -11.11 13.03 28.92
C GLU A 359 -11.69 11.63 28.74
N GLU A 360 -13.00 11.47 28.95
CA GLU A 360 -13.70 10.19 28.80
C GLU A 360 -13.77 9.76 27.32
N GLU A 361 -14.07 10.71 26.41
CA GLU A 361 -14.06 10.46 24.96
C GLU A 361 -12.64 10.18 24.44
N ALA A 362 -11.62 10.88 24.95
CA ALA A 362 -10.23 10.65 24.56
C ALA A 362 -9.73 9.27 25.05
N GLU A 363 -10.13 8.83 26.23
CA GLU A 363 -9.84 7.47 26.72
C GLU A 363 -10.55 6.40 25.86
N ALA A 364 -11.83 6.60 25.53
CA ALA A 364 -12.56 5.70 24.65
C ALA A 364 -11.92 5.63 23.25
N ALA A 365 -11.55 6.78 22.70
CA ALA A 365 -10.90 6.91 21.40
C ALA A 365 -9.55 6.20 21.34
N ILE A 366 -8.65 6.40 22.32
CA ILE A 366 -7.34 5.75 22.27
C ILE A 366 -7.44 4.23 22.39
N ARG A 367 -8.46 3.71 23.07
CA ARG A 367 -8.67 2.27 23.21
C ARG A 367 -9.36 1.65 22.00
N LEU A 368 -10.19 2.43 21.30
CA LEU A 368 -10.57 2.09 19.93
C LEU A 368 -9.33 1.94 19.04
N ALA A 369 -8.42 2.92 19.06
CA ALA A 369 -7.18 2.84 18.30
C ALA A 369 -6.31 1.63 18.71
N ASP A 370 -6.23 1.34 19.99
CA ASP A 370 -5.51 0.17 20.50
C ASP A 370 -6.08 -1.16 20.00
N TYR A 371 -7.40 -1.31 20.04
CA TYR A 371 -8.08 -2.48 19.49
C TYR A 371 -7.83 -2.61 17.99
N LEU A 372 -7.90 -1.51 17.24
CA LEU A 372 -7.64 -1.47 15.79
C LEU A 372 -6.21 -1.85 15.41
N TYR A 373 -5.24 -1.70 16.32
CA TYR A 373 -3.85 -2.17 16.16
C TYR A 373 -3.65 -3.67 16.51
N GLY A 374 -4.73 -4.35 16.93
CA GLY A 374 -4.78 -5.79 17.12
C GLY A 374 -4.98 -6.54 15.79
N GLU A 375 -4.44 -7.77 15.72
CA GLU A 375 -4.59 -8.63 14.53
C GLU A 375 -6.06 -9.01 14.27
N GLU A 376 -6.85 -9.24 15.32
CA GLU A 376 -8.29 -9.52 15.21
C GLU A 376 -9.02 -8.40 14.49
N ALA A 377 -8.74 -7.13 14.84
CA ALA A 377 -9.35 -5.99 14.20
C ALA A 377 -8.95 -5.88 12.71
N ALA A 378 -7.70 -6.20 12.36
CA ALA A 378 -7.25 -6.24 10.97
C ALA A 378 -8.06 -7.24 10.13
N VAL A 379 -8.29 -8.44 10.66
CA VAL A 379 -9.06 -9.47 9.96
C VAL A 379 -10.54 -9.07 9.84
N LEU A 380 -11.16 -8.64 10.94
CA LEU A 380 -12.59 -8.30 10.95
C LEU A 380 -12.91 -7.04 10.14
N ASN A 381 -12.02 -6.04 10.14
CA ASN A 381 -12.18 -4.83 9.34
C ASN A 381 -12.16 -5.16 7.84
N GLU A 382 -11.28 -6.06 7.41
CA GLU A 382 -11.10 -6.39 5.99
C GLU A 382 -12.11 -7.42 5.48
N PHE A 383 -12.33 -8.50 6.23
CA PHE A 383 -13.08 -9.67 5.76
C PHE A 383 -14.39 -9.91 6.53
N GLY A 384 -14.74 -9.06 7.50
CA GLY A 384 -15.95 -9.22 8.30
C GLY A 384 -15.85 -10.42 9.28
N PRO A 385 -16.99 -10.96 9.75
CA PRO A 385 -17.01 -12.01 10.76
C PRO A 385 -16.42 -13.33 10.25
N GLU A 386 -15.82 -14.09 11.17
CA GLU A 386 -15.29 -15.43 10.86
C GLU A 386 -16.39 -16.33 10.28
N ASN A 387 -16.00 -17.18 9.33
CA ASN A 387 -16.83 -18.10 8.56
C ASN A 387 -17.73 -17.48 7.49
N LEU A 388 -17.73 -16.15 7.33
CA LEU A 388 -18.38 -15.51 6.19
C LEU A 388 -17.48 -15.51 4.95
N TRP A 389 -16.41 -14.70 4.97
CA TRP A 389 -15.45 -14.54 3.87
C TRP A 389 -14.07 -15.14 4.16
N TRP A 390 -13.84 -15.51 5.41
CA TRP A 390 -12.58 -16.10 5.85
C TRP A 390 -12.82 -17.15 6.92
N ARG A 391 -11.79 -17.94 7.22
CA ARG A 391 -11.75 -18.89 8.34
C ARG A 391 -10.33 -19.05 8.84
N ARG A 392 -10.14 -19.71 9.98
CA ARG A 392 -8.81 -20.21 10.38
C ARG A 392 -8.26 -21.18 9.34
N GLY A 393 -6.94 -21.22 9.23
CA GLY A 393 -6.22 -22.18 8.38
C GLY A 393 -6.51 -23.62 8.81
N ALA A 394 -6.74 -24.50 7.84
CA ALA A 394 -6.99 -25.91 8.05
C ALA A 394 -5.67 -26.70 8.07
N PRO A 395 -5.64 -27.90 8.69
CA PRO A 395 -4.45 -28.76 8.64
C PRO A 395 -4.03 -29.04 7.20
N GLY A 396 -2.75 -28.77 6.89
CA GLY A 396 -2.18 -28.96 5.55
C GLY A 396 -2.12 -27.69 4.70
N GLU A 397 -2.86 -26.64 5.04
CA GLU A 397 -2.75 -25.34 4.37
C GLU A 397 -1.48 -24.61 4.83
N GLN A 398 -0.77 -24.04 3.87
CA GLN A 398 0.51 -23.37 4.10
C GLN A 398 0.43 -21.90 3.72
N ASP A 399 1.23 -21.10 4.43
CA ASP A 399 1.42 -19.69 4.15
C ASP A 399 2.59 -19.44 3.18
N GLU A 400 2.90 -18.18 2.88
CA GLU A 400 3.97 -17.79 1.94
C GLU A 400 5.38 -18.28 2.34
N HIS A 401 5.54 -18.73 3.59
CA HIS A 401 6.78 -19.26 4.13
C HIS A 401 6.76 -20.79 4.31
N GLY A 402 5.70 -21.48 3.88
CA GLY A 402 5.52 -22.91 4.09
C GLY A 402 5.17 -23.28 5.55
N ARG A 403 4.82 -22.29 6.40
CA ARG A 403 4.34 -22.54 7.76
C ARG A 403 2.84 -22.89 7.70
N PRO A 404 2.26 -23.52 8.73
CA PRO A 404 0.80 -23.67 8.81
C PRO A 404 0.13 -22.29 8.70
N ALA A 405 -0.81 -22.16 7.76
CA ALA A 405 -1.56 -20.92 7.58
C ALA A 405 -2.39 -20.57 8.82
N ARG A 406 -2.44 -19.28 9.18
CA ARG A 406 -3.30 -18.79 10.26
C ARG A 406 -4.74 -18.59 9.80
N TYR A 407 -4.89 -18.16 8.56
CA TYR A 407 -6.16 -17.73 7.98
C TYR A 407 -6.28 -18.24 6.54
N ALA A 408 -7.50 -18.38 6.04
CA ALA A 408 -7.80 -18.65 4.65
C ALA A 408 -8.99 -17.81 4.20
N VAL A 409 -8.86 -17.13 3.04
CA VAL A 409 -9.95 -16.39 2.40
C VAL A 409 -10.79 -17.38 1.59
N ARG A 410 -12.11 -17.21 1.61
CA ARG A 410 -13.04 -17.93 0.73
C ARG A 410 -13.05 -17.28 -0.65
N PRO A 411 -12.90 -18.04 -1.75
CA PRO A 411 -12.78 -17.47 -3.10
C PRO A 411 -13.87 -16.46 -3.48
N GLU A 412 -15.08 -16.68 -2.99
CA GLU A 412 -16.27 -15.85 -3.24
C GLU A 412 -16.10 -14.39 -2.79
N PHE A 413 -15.22 -14.13 -1.81
CA PHE A 413 -14.92 -12.77 -1.36
C PHE A 413 -14.44 -11.87 -2.51
N TRP A 414 -13.66 -12.42 -3.44
CA TRP A 414 -13.08 -11.67 -4.55
C TRP A 414 -14.09 -11.32 -5.65
N GLU A 415 -15.32 -11.81 -5.55
CA GLU A 415 -16.42 -11.50 -6.44
C GLU A 415 -17.36 -10.43 -5.85
N VAL A 416 -17.19 -10.08 -4.57
CA VAL A 416 -18.04 -9.10 -3.87
C VAL A 416 -17.54 -7.69 -4.17
N SER A 417 -18.42 -6.87 -4.76
CA SER A 417 -18.13 -5.46 -5.08
C SER A 417 -18.64 -4.46 -4.03
N VAL A 418 -19.67 -4.84 -3.26
CA VAL A 418 -20.24 -4.05 -2.16
C VAL A 418 -20.57 -5.00 -1.02
N GLN A 419 -20.21 -4.63 0.21
CA GLN A 419 -20.30 -5.44 1.42
C GLN A 419 -20.74 -4.59 2.61
N ASN A 420 -21.24 -5.25 3.68
CA ASN A 420 -21.70 -4.54 4.88
C ASN A 420 -21.21 -5.20 6.18
N GLU A 421 -20.09 -5.92 6.11
CA GLU A 421 -19.54 -6.71 7.20
C GLU A 421 -18.23 -6.18 7.77
N GLY A 422 -17.38 -5.60 6.92
CA GLY A 422 -16.12 -4.96 7.28
C GLY A 422 -16.09 -3.49 6.89
N TRP A 423 -15.06 -2.78 7.33
CA TRP A 423 -14.81 -1.38 6.95
C TRP A 423 -13.99 -1.24 5.67
N SER A 424 -13.66 -2.35 4.98
CA SER A 424 -12.85 -2.34 3.75
C SER A 424 -11.53 -1.59 3.93
N GLN A 425 -10.79 -1.94 4.99
CA GLN A 425 -9.52 -1.34 5.38
C GLN A 425 -9.58 0.14 5.82
N MET A 426 -10.78 0.71 6.00
CA MET A 426 -10.92 2.09 6.48
C MET A 426 -10.43 2.22 7.93
N GLY A 427 -9.71 3.30 8.20
CA GLY A 427 -9.19 3.66 9.52
C GLY A 427 -7.73 3.30 9.70
N ILE A 428 -7.34 3.06 10.94
CA ILE A 428 -6.01 2.52 11.26
C ILE A 428 -6.08 1.01 11.39
N LEU A 429 -5.10 0.30 10.84
CA LEU A 429 -4.88 -1.12 11.03
C LEU A 429 -3.39 -1.40 11.20
N TYR A 430 -3.04 -2.49 11.86
CA TYR A 430 -1.67 -2.99 11.90
C TYR A 430 -1.55 -4.31 11.14
N ARG A 431 -1.29 -4.20 9.83
CA ARG A 431 -1.11 -5.32 8.90
C ARG A 431 0.38 -5.50 8.63
N SER A 432 1.05 -6.17 9.57
CA SER A 432 2.47 -6.49 9.44
C SER A 432 2.71 -7.47 8.30
N ARG A 433 3.97 -7.58 7.85
CA ARG A 433 4.37 -8.53 6.81
C ARG A 433 4.05 -9.95 7.25
N ASP A 434 4.37 -10.27 8.50
CA ASP A 434 4.09 -11.59 9.09
C ASP A 434 2.59 -11.91 9.14
N TYR A 435 1.72 -10.93 9.41
CA TYR A 435 0.27 -11.11 9.30
C TYR A 435 -0.15 -11.35 7.84
N ARG A 436 0.25 -10.47 6.92
CA ARG A 436 -0.14 -10.55 5.50
C ARG A 436 0.31 -11.86 4.85
N GLU A 437 1.52 -12.30 5.18
CA GLU A 437 2.15 -13.52 4.65
C GLU A 437 1.75 -14.79 5.44
N SER A 438 0.81 -14.70 6.39
CA SER A 438 0.28 -15.84 7.17
C SER A 438 -0.99 -16.47 6.62
N TRP A 439 -1.56 -15.90 5.56
CA TRP A 439 -2.76 -16.40 4.91
C TRP A 439 -2.43 -17.60 4.02
N ALA A 440 -3.39 -18.52 3.88
CA ALA A 440 -3.26 -19.72 3.06
C ALA A 440 -3.02 -19.33 1.60
N VAL A 441 -1.97 -19.90 1.03
CA VAL A 441 -1.58 -19.68 -0.37
C VAL A 441 -2.31 -20.66 -1.28
N PRO A 442 -3.08 -20.17 -2.28
CA PRO A 442 -3.69 -21.04 -3.28
C PRO A 442 -2.66 -21.66 -4.22
N ASP A 443 -2.92 -22.90 -4.68
CA ASP A 443 -2.02 -23.65 -5.57
C ASP A 443 -1.78 -22.96 -6.93
N ASP A 444 -2.82 -22.29 -7.47
CA ASP A 444 -2.74 -21.60 -8.76
C ASP A 444 -2.54 -20.07 -8.56
N PRO A 445 -1.32 -19.53 -8.77
CA PRO A 445 -1.04 -18.09 -8.68
C PRO A 445 -1.77 -17.25 -9.74
N TYR A 446 -2.29 -17.87 -10.79
CA TYR A 446 -2.98 -17.16 -11.87
C TYR A 446 -4.50 -17.09 -11.67
N SER A 447 -5.03 -17.77 -10.65
CA SER A 447 -6.42 -17.68 -10.21
C SER A 447 -6.72 -16.35 -9.52
N LEU A 448 -8.01 -16.01 -9.33
CA LEU A 448 -8.41 -14.82 -8.56
C LEU A 448 -7.88 -14.86 -7.13
N ALA A 449 -7.99 -16.02 -6.47
CA ALA A 449 -7.53 -16.19 -5.09
C ALA A 449 -6.00 -16.18 -4.98
N GLY A 450 -5.29 -16.73 -5.97
CA GLY A 450 -3.81 -16.79 -5.98
C GLY A 450 -3.12 -15.50 -6.40
N TYR A 451 -3.89 -14.44 -6.70
CA TYR A 451 -3.32 -13.22 -7.26
C TYR A 451 -2.33 -12.51 -6.33
N GLU A 452 -2.63 -12.41 -5.02
CA GLU A 452 -1.68 -11.85 -4.05
C GLU A 452 -0.38 -12.69 -3.98
N HIS A 453 -0.49 -14.03 -4.03
CA HIS A 453 0.67 -14.93 -4.07
C HIS A 453 1.51 -14.72 -5.33
N ARG A 454 0.89 -14.49 -6.48
CA ARG A 454 1.61 -14.11 -7.71
C ARG A 454 2.35 -12.80 -7.54
N LEU A 455 1.72 -11.78 -6.97
CA LEU A 455 2.36 -10.48 -6.73
C LEU A 455 3.56 -10.61 -5.79
N TYR A 456 3.43 -11.41 -4.73
CA TYR A 456 4.52 -11.77 -3.82
C TYR A 456 5.67 -12.45 -4.57
N THR A 457 5.38 -13.52 -5.31
CA THR A 457 6.38 -14.34 -6.02
C THR A 457 7.13 -13.51 -7.07
N GLU A 458 6.43 -12.72 -7.88
CA GLU A 458 7.03 -11.83 -8.87
C GLU A 458 7.93 -10.77 -8.21
N THR A 459 7.50 -10.19 -7.08
CA THR A 459 8.35 -9.25 -6.32
C THR A 459 9.60 -9.95 -5.79
N LYS A 460 9.46 -11.11 -5.15
CA LYS A 460 10.56 -11.87 -4.58
C LYS A 460 11.60 -12.28 -5.63
N LEU A 461 11.13 -12.71 -6.80
CA LEU A 461 11.99 -13.18 -7.89
C LEU A 461 12.78 -12.02 -8.53
N HIS A 462 12.14 -10.88 -8.76
CA HIS A 462 12.67 -9.85 -9.65
C HIS A 462 13.06 -8.53 -8.97
N TYR A 463 12.65 -8.27 -7.73
CA TYR A 463 12.79 -6.92 -7.13
C TYR A 463 13.41 -6.91 -5.74
N GLU A 464 13.21 -7.95 -4.92
CA GLU A 464 13.82 -8.03 -3.58
C GLU A 464 15.35 -7.86 -3.65
N GLY A 465 15.90 -6.97 -2.81
CA GLY A 465 17.32 -6.67 -2.76
C GLY A 465 17.84 -5.76 -3.87
N ARG A 466 16.95 -5.13 -4.66
CA ARG A 466 17.31 -4.16 -5.71
C ARG A 466 16.88 -2.72 -5.40
N GLU A 467 16.34 -2.47 -4.22
CA GLU A 467 16.07 -1.14 -3.71
C GLU A 467 17.37 -0.31 -3.55
N PRO A 468 17.30 1.03 -3.69
CA PRO A 468 18.44 1.88 -3.33
C PRO A 468 18.74 1.78 -1.82
N ALA A 469 19.99 2.04 -1.45
CA ALA A 469 20.44 1.96 -0.06
C ALA A 469 19.75 2.99 0.86
N GLU A 470 19.42 4.17 0.32
CA GLU A 470 18.73 5.24 1.03
C GLU A 470 17.57 5.77 0.18
N VAL A 471 16.40 5.94 0.78
CA VAL A 471 15.23 6.59 0.18
C VAL A 471 14.75 7.73 1.06
N MET A 472 14.12 8.74 0.44
CA MET A 472 13.50 9.82 1.18
C MET A 472 12.35 9.28 2.06
N PRO A 473 12.40 9.48 3.40
CA PRO A 473 11.31 9.07 4.27
C PRO A 473 10.04 9.88 3.98
N LEU A 474 8.87 9.26 4.16
CA LEU A 474 7.59 9.97 4.04
C LEU A 474 7.37 10.95 5.20
N HIS A 475 7.78 10.52 6.40
CA HIS A 475 7.59 11.26 7.65
C HIS A 475 8.76 12.20 7.94
N LEU A 476 8.88 13.24 7.12
CA LEU A 476 9.77 14.36 7.39
C LEU A 476 8.99 15.49 8.06
N PHE A 477 9.30 15.68 9.34
CA PHE A 477 8.81 16.82 10.09
C PHE A 477 9.67 18.05 9.79
N MET A 478 9.01 19.16 9.49
CA MET A 478 9.60 20.47 9.26
C MET A 478 8.84 21.49 10.10
N GLU A 479 9.50 22.60 10.41
CA GLU A 479 8.79 23.77 10.95
C GLU A 479 7.71 24.25 9.97
N PRO A 480 6.55 24.74 10.46
CA PRO A 480 5.40 25.04 9.60
C PRO A 480 5.71 25.99 8.42
N GLU A 481 6.53 27.02 8.63
CA GLU A 481 6.95 27.95 7.58
C GLU A 481 7.83 27.27 6.53
N ALA A 482 8.74 26.40 6.97
CA ALA A 482 9.64 25.63 6.11
C ALA A 482 8.86 24.58 5.30
N ALA A 483 7.90 23.88 5.92
CA ALA A 483 6.99 22.97 5.24
C ALA A 483 6.15 23.69 4.16
N ALA A 484 5.60 24.85 4.49
CA ALA A 484 4.82 25.65 3.54
C ALA A 484 5.68 26.17 2.37
N GLU A 485 6.94 26.52 2.62
CA GLU A 485 7.91 26.86 1.57
C GLU A 485 8.21 25.64 0.70
N ALA A 486 8.55 24.51 1.31
CA ALA A 486 8.86 23.25 0.64
C ALA A 486 7.73 22.80 -0.29
N GLU A 487 6.47 22.89 0.14
CA GLU A 487 5.31 22.47 -0.66
C GLU A 487 5.09 23.36 -1.90
N ARG A 488 5.29 24.68 -1.76
CA ARG A 488 5.23 25.61 -2.90
C ARG A 488 6.33 25.31 -3.91
N LEU A 489 7.57 25.13 -3.42
CA LEU A 489 8.72 24.80 -4.26
C LEU A 489 8.53 23.44 -4.95
N ARG A 490 8.06 22.43 -4.22
CA ARG A 490 7.74 21.09 -4.75
C ARG A 490 6.79 21.20 -5.94
N THR A 491 5.70 21.93 -5.78
CA THR A 491 4.69 22.10 -6.85
C THR A 491 5.30 22.72 -8.11
N SER A 492 6.05 23.82 -7.96
CA SER A 492 6.67 24.51 -9.10
C SER A 492 7.76 23.67 -9.76
N ILE A 493 8.66 23.06 -8.97
CA ILE A 493 9.78 22.26 -9.48
C ILE A 493 9.27 20.98 -10.12
N HIS A 494 8.38 20.22 -9.46
CA HIS A 494 7.88 18.96 -10.00
C HIS A 494 7.10 19.18 -11.30
N GLY A 495 6.29 20.24 -11.37
CA GLY A 495 5.59 20.63 -12.59
C GLY A 495 6.56 20.91 -13.75
N ALA A 496 7.56 21.77 -13.52
CA ALA A 496 8.55 22.09 -14.53
C ALA A 496 9.37 20.87 -14.99
N VAL A 497 9.78 20.00 -14.07
CA VAL A 497 10.51 18.77 -14.40
C VAL A 497 9.65 17.82 -15.24
N ARG A 498 8.38 17.60 -14.86
CA ARG A 498 7.46 16.73 -15.59
C ARG A 498 7.23 17.24 -17.01
N ASP A 499 6.92 18.52 -17.15
CA ASP A 499 6.61 19.13 -18.44
C ASP A 499 7.85 19.12 -19.36
N ALA A 500 9.05 19.41 -18.82
CA ALA A 500 10.31 19.32 -19.55
C ALA A 500 10.64 17.88 -19.97
N THR A 501 10.42 16.90 -19.09
CA THR A 501 10.64 15.47 -19.36
C THR A 501 9.83 15.02 -20.57
N VAL A 502 8.52 15.30 -20.58
CA VAL A 502 7.65 15.00 -21.73
C VAL A 502 8.12 15.74 -22.99
N ALA A 503 8.50 17.02 -22.88
CA ALA A 503 8.97 17.81 -24.02
C ALA A 503 10.27 17.27 -24.63
N PHE A 504 11.22 16.80 -23.82
CA PHE A 504 12.46 16.16 -24.30
C PHE A 504 12.18 14.80 -24.96
N ILE A 505 11.34 13.97 -24.35
CA ILE A 505 10.97 12.65 -24.89
C ILE A 505 10.30 12.82 -26.26
N THR A 506 9.28 13.69 -26.34
CA THR A 506 8.49 13.93 -27.56
C THR A 506 9.23 14.77 -28.61
N GLY A 507 10.31 15.46 -28.25
CA GLY A 507 11.13 16.26 -29.17
C GLY A 507 10.68 17.69 -29.39
N HIS A 508 9.78 18.19 -28.56
CA HIS A 508 9.47 19.62 -28.46
C HIS A 508 10.64 20.42 -27.88
N ARG A 509 11.51 19.78 -27.08
CA ARG A 509 12.82 20.30 -26.66
C ARG A 509 13.96 19.41 -27.14
N ARG A 510 15.09 20.02 -27.50
CA ARG A 510 16.31 19.34 -27.96
C ARG A 510 17.26 19.12 -26.80
N LEU A 511 17.41 17.86 -26.40
CA LEU A 511 18.25 17.46 -25.27
C LEU A 511 19.71 17.88 -25.43
N GLU A 512 20.22 17.89 -26.66
CA GLU A 512 21.61 18.18 -26.99
C GLU A 512 21.98 19.65 -26.78
N THR A 513 21.03 20.55 -26.98
CA THR A 513 21.26 22.01 -26.98
C THR A 513 20.57 22.74 -25.84
N GLU A 514 19.54 22.15 -25.23
CA GLU A 514 18.70 22.83 -24.23
C GLU A 514 18.85 22.25 -22.81
N TRP A 515 19.64 21.19 -22.62
CA TRP A 515 19.86 20.58 -21.30
C TRP A 515 20.38 21.58 -20.25
N ASP A 516 21.44 22.32 -20.56
CA ASP A 516 22.01 23.27 -19.61
C ASP A 516 21.05 24.43 -19.30
N ALA A 517 20.20 24.80 -20.25
CA ALA A 517 19.15 25.80 -20.05
C ALA A 517 18.06 25.27 -19.11
N TYR A 518 17.64 24.02 -19.30
CA TYR A 518 16.72 23.33 -18.39
C TYR A 518 17.27 23.23 -16.96
N VAL A 519 18.53 22.84 -16.78
CA VAL A 519 19.14 22.77 -15.44
C VAL A 519 19.15 24.14 -14.76
N ARG A 520 19.42 25.22 -15.52
CA ARG A 520 19.33 26.59 -15.00
C ARG A 520 17.90 26.98 -14.63
N GLU A 521 16.92 26.67 -15.47
CA GLU A 521 15.49 26.91 -15.23
C GLU A 521 15.05 26.29 -13.89
N ILE A 522 15.38 25.02 -13.65
CA ILE A 522 15.06 24.33 -12.39
C ILE A 522 15.76 24.98 -11.19
N LYS A 523 17.02 25.43 -11.35
CA LYS A 523 17.72 26.17 -10.29
C LYS A 523 17.11 27.54 -10.01
N GLU A 524 16.65 28.25 -11.04
CA GLU A 524 15.95 29.54 -10.92
C GLU A 524 14.62 29.41 -10.16
N LEU A 525 13.96 28.24 -10.26
CA LEU A 525 12.83 27.84 -9.42
C LEU A 525 13.21 27.50 -7.96
N LYS A 526 14.43 27.84 -7.54
CA LYS A 526 14.96 27.65 -6.18
C LYS A 526 15.14 26.19 -5.79
N ALA A 527 15.55 25.33 -6.73
CA ALA A 527 15.88 23.93 -6.44
C ALA A 527 16.93 23.75 -5.33
N ASP A 528 17.94 24.64 -5.25
CA ASP A 528 18.96 24.57 -4.20
C ASP A 528 18.35 24.78 -2.80
N ARG A 529 17.41 25.72 -2.67
CA ARG A 529 16.65 25.96 -1.43
C ARG A 529 15.74 24.79 -1.09
N PHE A 530 15.10 24.22 -2.10
CA PHE A 530 14.28 23.02 -1.93
C PHE A 530 15.09 21.84 -1.39
N ILE A 531 16.29 21.60 -1.94
CA ILE A 531 17.23 20.57 -1.44
C ILE A 531 17.65 20.88 0.00
N GLU A 532 17.98 22.13 0.33
CA GLU A 532 18.38 22.54 1.68
C GLU A 532 17.29 22.26 2.74
N LEU A 533 16.03 22.57 2.43
CA LEU A 533 14.88 22.31 3.30
C LEU A 533 14.74 20.81 3.61
N TYR A 534 14.82 19.96 2.58
CA TYR A 534 14.73 18.51 2.75
C TYR A 534 15.98 17.91 3.40
N GLN A 535 17.17 18.45 3.12
CA GLN A 535 18.40 18.04 3.79
C GLN A 535 18.32 18.28 5.29
N THR A 536 17.83 19.47 5.70
CA THR A 536 17.68 19.82 7.11
C THR A 536 16.71 18.85 7.79
N ALA A 537 15.53 18.64 7.21
CA ALA A 537 14.53 17.71 7.75
C ALA A 537 15.05 16.26 7.81
N TYR A 538 15.84 15.86 6.82
CA TYR A 538 16.44 14.53 6.74
C TYR A 538 17.54 14.34 7.79
N ASP A 539 18.38 15.35 8.02
CA ASP A 539 19.40 15.33 9.08
C ASP A 539 18.73 15.23 10.47
N ASP A 540 17.65 15.99 10.71
CA ASP A 540 16.87 15.91 11.95
C ASP A 540 16.18 14.55 12.12
N TYR A 541 15.72 13.95 11.02
CA TYR A 541 15.18 12.58 11.03
C TYR A 541 16.24 11.55 11.41
N ARG A 542 17.48 11.69 10.90
CA ARG A 542 18.58 10.77 11.20
C ARG A 542 19.14 10.93 12.61
N ALA A 543 19.09 12.13 13.18
CA ALA A 543 19.60 12.43 14.51
C ALA A 543 18.71 11.88 15.65
N ARG A 544 17.40 11.72 15.39
CA ARG A 544 16.45 11.04 16.26
C ARG A 544 16.64 9.52 16.20
#